data_AF-A0A1G2D366-F1
#
_entry.id   AF-A0A1G2D366-F1
#
_cell.length_a   1.000
_cell.length_b   1.000
_cell.length_c   1.000
_cell.angle_alpha   90.00
_cell.angle_beta   90.00
_cell.angle_gamma   90.00
#
_symmetry.space_group_name_H-M   'P 1'
#
loop_
_entity.id
_entity.type
_entity.pdbx_description
1 polymer ?
#
loop_
_entity_poly.entity_id
_entity_poly.type
_entity_poly.pdbx_seq_one_letter_code
_entity_poly.pdbx_strand_id
1 'polypeptide(L)'
;MLLRKQNKTGGRHASWTLEEIDAGLKEYFKEHGNYPTAHEVDDYEYLPSARSIERSFGGLVNVRKKLKLGTESDFRTGAHSTKRAHTINQRAHKMEQKVYEFLVKRFGIEFVHREYFFTDDHRTRADFFVYDSGKGFCVDVFYPNSRRNMLGCINLKLSKYAGIEHAAYPVIYLQMNEDISEETIARTMANKKRPLPKGQRVMGWQTFQEFCNSRGALKVTIR
;
A
#
# COMPACT_ATOMS: atom_id res chain seq x y z
N MET A 1 26.86 23.83 15.12
CA MET A 1 27.09 22.40 15.41
C MET A 1 27.43 21.71 14.10
N LEU A 2 28.41 20.82 14.10
CA LEU A 2 28.81 20.08 12.89
C LEU A 2 27.77 19.00 12.60
N LEU A 3 27.18 19.04 11.39
CA LEU A 3 26.28 17.99 10.92
C LEU A 3 27.08 16.77 10.49
N ARG A 4 26.80 15.61 11.09
CA ARG A 4 27.41 14.35 10.70
C ARG A 4 26.70 13.80 9.46
N LYS A 5 27.46 13.48 8.41
CA LYS A 5 26.94 12.85 7.20
C LYS A 5 26.87 11.34 7.34
N GLN A 6 25.84 10.75 6.75
CA GLN A 6 25.65 9.32 6.68
C GLN A 6 26.64 8.71 5.68
N ASN A 7 27.62 7.94 6.18
CA ASN A 7 28.52 7.16 5.32
C ASN A 7 27.84 5.85 4.91
N LYS A 8 27.54 5.70 3.63
CA LYS A 8 26.85 4.52 3.05
C LYS A 8 27.77 3.33 2.74
N THR A 9 29.08 3.45 2.99
CA THR A 9 30.09 2.40 2.74
C THR A 9 30.19 1.42 3.92
N GLY A 10 30.17 0.12 3.63
CA GLY A 10 30.11 -0.95 4.64
C GLY A 10 31.38 -1.05 5.50
N GLY A 11 31.25 -0.70 6.78
CA GLY A 11 32.30 -0.82 7.81
C GLY A 11 31.71 -0.69 9.22
N ARG A 12 32.47 -1.09 10.26
CA ARG A 12 32.11 -0.83 11.67
C ARG A 12 32.25 0.68 11.93
N HIS A 13 31.15 1.41 11.78
CA HIS A 13 31.11 2.84 12.05
C HIS A 13 30.91 3.12 13.54
N ALA A 14 31.48 4.24 14.01
CA ALA A 14 31.20 4.77 15.33
C ALA A 14 29.69 4.98 15.52
N SER A 15 29.18 4.64 16.70
CA SER A 15 27.78 4.85 17.06
C SER A 15 27.41 6.33 16.90
N TRP A 16 26.20 6.60 16.44
CA TRP A 16 25.66 7.96 16.42
C TRP A 16 25.36 8.42 17.85
N THR A 17 25.62 9.68 18.16
CA THR A 17 25.24 10.25 19.46
C THR A 17 23.86 10.92 19.39
N LEU A 18 23.27 11.18 20.55
CA LEU A 18 21.96 11.82 20.61
C LEU A 18 22.02 13.28 20.10
N GLU A 19 23.15 13.96 20.31
CA GLU A 19 23.42 15.33 19.87
C GLU A 19 23.55 15.43 18.36
N GLU A 20 24.20 14.44 17.72
CA GLU A 20 24.29 14.36 16.25
C GLU A 20 22.91 14.15 15.63
N ILE A 21 22.08 13.30 16.25
CA ILE A 21 20.70 13.07 15.80
C ILE A 21 19.84 14.32 16.01
N ASP A 22 19.98 15.01 17.15
CA ASP A 22 19.29 16.27 17.42
C ASP A 22 19.64 17.34 16.38
N ALA A 23 20.93 17.48 16.04
CA ALA A 23 21.37 18.42 15.00
C ALA A 23 20.78 18.08 13.63
N GLY A 24 20.79 16.81 13.22
CA GLY A 24 20.18 16.36 11.96
C GLY A 24 18.66 16.54 11.92
N LEU A 25 17.96 16.27 13.03
CA LEU A 25 16.51 16.49 13.14
C LEU A 25 16.14 17.98 13.08
N LYS A 26 16.96 18.85 13.68
CA LYS A 26 16.76 20.31 13.63
C LYS A 26 17.00 20.87 12.24
N GLU A 27 18.02 20.39 11.52
CA GLU A 27 18.25 20.81 10.14
C GLU A 27 17.11 20.37 9.23
N TYR A 28 16.65 19.12 9.35
CA TYR A 28 15.48 18.64 8.60
C TYR A 28 14.24 19.51 8.89
N PHE A 29 13.98 19.84 10.16
CA PHE A 29 12.87 20.68 10.56
C PHE A 29 12.97 22.10 9.99
N LYS A 30 14.19 22.67 9.94
CA LYS A 30 14.43 23.98 9.34
C LYS A 30 14.16 23.98 7.83
N GLU A 31 14.51 22.90 7.14
CA GLU A 31 14.31 22.75 5.70
C GLU A 31 12.85 22.45 5.33
N HIS A 32 12.15 21.62 6.10
CA HIS A 32 10.84 21.05 5.72
C HIS A 32 9.67 21.52 6.59
N GLY A 33 9.94 22.20 7.71
CA GLY A 33 8.93 22.70 8.64
C GLY A 33 8.27 21.62 9.52
N ASN A 34 8.72 20.36 9.43
CA ASN A 34 8.24 19.22 10.20
C ASN A 34 9.37 18.24 10.53
N TYR A 35 9.16 17.31 11.47
CA TYR A 35 10.13 16.25 11.74
C TYR A 35 10.01 15.09 10.75
N PRO A 36 11.11 14.41 10.41
CA PRO A 36 11.11 13.35 9.40
C PRO A 36 10.47 12.06 9.94
N THR A 37 9.64 11.41 9.14
CA THR A 37 9.17 10.04 9.33
C THR A 37 10.33 9.04 9.21
N ALA A 38 10.09 7.78 9.59
CA ALA A 38 11.13 6.74 9.50
C ALA A 38 11.70 6.57 8.08
N HIS A 39 10.90 6.83 7.04
CA HIS A 39 11.35 6.77 5.66
C HIS A 39 12.23 7.97 5.29
N GLU A 40 11.79 9.18 5.62
CA GLU A 40 12.57 10.39 5.40
C GLU A 40 13.90 10.36 6.16
N VAL A 41 13.93 9.73 7.34
CA VAL A 41 15.18 9.49 8.10
C VAL A 41 16.14 8.57 7.36
N ASP A 42 15.65 7.52 6.71
CA ASP A 42 16.49 6.61 5.92
C ASP A 42 17.08 7.32 4.68
N ASP A 43 16.35 8.28 4.12
CA ASP A 43 16.73 9.02 2.91
C ASP A 43 17.54 10.30 3.18
N TYR A 44 17.52 10.83 4.40
CA TYR A 44 18.18 12.09 4.75
C TYR A 44 19.68 11.91 5.04
N GLU A 45 20.51 12.76 4.41
CA GLU A 45 21.97 12.65 4.45
C GLU A 45 22.56 12.86 5.86
N TYR A 46 21.91 13.66 6.70
CA TYR A 46 22.41 14.03 8.02
C TYR A 46 21.79 13.24 9.17
N LEU A 47 21.16 12.10 8.86
CA LEU A 47 20.60 11.20 9.86
C LEU A 47 21.06 9.75 9.66
N PRO A 48 21.18 8.96 10.74
CA PRO A 48 21.34 7.53 10.63
C PRO A 48 20.05 6.87 10.15
N SER A 49 20.15 5.63 9.63
CA SER A 49 18.95 4.86 9.29
C SER A 49 18.02 4.69 10.49
N ALA A 50 16.71 4.65 10.23
CA ALA A 50 15.69 4.49 11.24
C ALA A 50 15.91 3.22 12.08
N ARG A 51 16.45 2.15 11.46
CA ARG A 51 16.81 0.91 12.15
C ARG A 51 17.99 1.07 13.11
N SER A 52 18.95 1.93 12.78
CA SER A 52 20.06 2.27 13.69
C SER A 52 19.55 3.04 14.90
N ILE A 53 18.63 3.98 14.68
CA ILE A 53 17.94 4.73 15.74
C ILE A 53 17.11 3.80 16.62
N GLU A 54 16.40 2.84 16.03
CA GLU A 54 15.64 1.84 16.76
C GLU A 54 16.53 1.03 17.71
N ARG A 55 17.63 0.48 17.20
CA ARG A 55 18.55 -0.35 17.99
C ARG A 55 19.27 0.42 19.09
N SER A 56 19.70 1.65 18.81
CA SER A 56 20.57 2.41 19.72
C SER A 56 19.79 3.28 20.69
N PHE A 57 18.59 3.73 20.30
CA PHE A 57 17.82 4.73 21.05
C PHE A 57 16.36 4.35 21.31
N GLY A 58 15.92 3.14 20.93
CA GLY A 58 14.55 2.68 21.14
C GLY A 58 13.53 3.32 20.18
N GLY A 59 14.00 3.86 19.06
CA GLY A 59 13.17 4.36 17.96
C GLY A 59 12.94 5.88 17.97
N LEU A 60 12.45 6.39 16.84
CA LEU A 60 12.28 7.83 16.60
C LEU A 60 11.34 8.51 17.60
N VAL A 61 10.29 7.82 18.04
CA VAL A 61 9.36 8.34 19.05
C VAL A 61 10.09 8.59 20.38
N ASN A 62 10.97 7.67 20.79
CA ASN A 62 11.73 7.81 22.03
C ASN A 62 12.77 8.93 21.93
N VAL A 63 13.45 9.04 20.79
CA VAL A 63 14.38 10.15 20.51
C VAL A 63 13.68 11.51 20.60
N ARG A 64 12.52 11.68 19.95
CA ARG A 64 11.77 12.94 19.99
C ARG A 64 11.29 13.29 21.39
N LYS A 65 10.85 12.29 22.16
CA LYS A 65 10.46 12.47 23.59
C LYS A 65 11.65 12.92 24.43
N LYS A 66 12.81 12.27 24.29
CA LYS A 66 14.05 12.62 25.01
C LYS A 66 14.52 14.04 24.68
N LEU A 67 14.43 14.43 23.40
CA LEU A 67 14.81 15.75 22.91
C LEU A 67 13.75 16.83 23.15
N LYS A 68 12.59 16.49 23.75
CA LYS A 68 11.47 17.42 24.02
C LYS A 68 11.05 18.22 22.79
N LEU A 69 11.09 17.60 21.61
CA LEU A 69 10.72 18.22 20.34
C LEU A 69 9.18 18.31 20.26
N GLY A 70 8.64 19.47 20.64
CA GLY A 70 7.24 19.70 21.02
C GLY A 70 6.18 19.67 19.91
N THR A 71 6.40 19.04 18.75
CA THR A 71 5.47 19.08 17.60
C THR A 71 5.16 17.67 17.05
N GLU A 72 4.43 16.89 17.85
CA GLU A 72 3.99 15.50 17.58
C GLU A 72 5.13 14.46 17.64
N SER A 73 5.35 13.92 18.84
CA SER A 73 6.32 12.84 19.07
C SER A 73 5.98 11.53 18.35
N ASP A 74 4.73 11.36 17.91
CA ASP A 74 4.24 10.16 17.24
C ASP A 74 3.33 10.52 16.06
N PHE A 75 3.83 10.34 14.83
CA PHE A 75 3.04 10.55 13.62
C PHE A 75 2.01 9.42 13.35
N ARG A 76 1.90 8.42 14.23
CA ARG A 76 0.89 7.36 14.13
C ARG A 76 -0.40 7.73 14.87
N THR A 77 -0.38 8.76 15.70
CA THR A 77 -1.52 9.24 16.50
C THR A 77 -1.76 10.73 16.25
N GLY A 78 -2.99 11.22 16.46
CA GLY A 78 -3.31 12.64 16.34
C GLY A 78 -3.71 13.12 14.94
N ALA A 79 -3.72 14.45 14.75
CA ALA A 79 -4.29 15.14 13.58
C ALA A 79 -3.62 14.75 12.25
N HIS A 80 -2.32 14.41 12.29
CA HIS A 80 -1.57 13.90 11.14
C HIS A 80 -2.00 12.48 10.68
N SER A 81 -2.53 11.66 11.59
CA SER A 81 -3.14 10.36 11.27
C SER A 81 -4.50 10.55 10.62
N THR A 82 -5.33 11.43 11.18
CA THR A 82 -6.68 11.74 10.68
C THR A 82 -6.65 12.36 9.29
N LYS A 83 -5.79 13.37 9.05
CA LYS A 83 -5.68 14.04 7.73
C LYS A 83 -5.23 13.06 6.64
N ARG A 84 -4.29 12.17 6.95
CA ARG A 84 -3.82 11.12 6.02
C ARG A 84 -4.89 10.09 5.72
N ALA A 85 -5.63 9.64 6.74
CA ALA A 85 -6.75 8.71 6.56
C ALA A 85 -7.85 9.31 5.68
N HIS A 86 -8.19 10.60 5.88
CA HIS A 86 -9.14 11.29 5.00
C HIS A 86 -8.67 11.37 3.54
N THR A 87 -7.41 11.75 3.29
CA THR A 87 -6.87 11.81 1.92
C THR A 87 -6.82 10.44 1.27
N ILE A 88 -6.45 9.39 2.02
CA ILE A 88 -6.45 8.00 1.55
C ILE A 88 -7.86 7.56 1.20
N ASN A 89 -8.86 7.85 2.04
CA ASN A 89 -10.25 7.45 1.80
C ASN A 89 -10.84 8.18 0.58
N GLN A 90 -10.60 9.47 0.42
CA GLN A 90 -11.04 10.20 -0.78
C GLN A 90 -10.40 9.66 -2.05
N ARG A 91 -9.10 9.32 -2.00
CA ARG A 91 -8.39 8.70 -3.13
C ARG A 91 -8.94 7.31 -3.42
N ALA A 92 -9.17 6.49 -2.41
CA ALA A 92 -9.73 5.15 -2.54
C ALA A 92 -11.09 5.19 -3.24
N HIS A 93 -12.00 6.06 -2.80
CA HIS A 93 -13.30 6.23 -3.45
C HIS A 93 -13.20 6.71 -4.90
N LYS A 94 -12.32 7.68 -5.20
CA LYS A 94 -12.11 8.12 -6.59
C LYS A 94 -11.60 6.98 -7.47
N MET A 95 -10.72 6.12 -6.94
CA MET A 95 -10.16 4.99 -7.68
C MET A 95 -11.17 3.86 -7.86
N GLU A 96 -11.91 3.51 -6.82
CA GLU A 96 -13.04 2.57 -6.91
C GLU A 96 -14.07 3.05 -7.93
N GLN A 97 -14.37 4.35 -7.95
CA GLN A 97 -15.29 4.93 -8.95
C GLN A 97 -14.75 4.78 -10.38
N LYS A 98 -13.47 5.10 -10.62
CA LYS A 98 -12.81 4.88 -11.94
C LYS A 98 -12.91 3.43 -12.39
N VAL A 99 -12.68 2.49 -11.48
CA VAL A 99 -12.77 1.04 -11.77
C VAL A 99 -14.22 0.64 -12.04
N TYR A 100 -15.17 1.11 -11.23
CA TYR A 100 -16.59 0.82 -11.40
C TYR A 100 -17.12 1.31 -12.75
N GLU A 101 -16.84 2.55 -13.12
CA GLU A 101 -17.26 3.12 -14.41
C GLU A 101 -16.72 2.33 -15.59
N PHE A 102 -15.45 1.91 -15.53
CA PHE A 102 -14.85 1.06 -16.55
C PHE A 102 -15.54 -0.31 -16.63
N LEU A 103 -15.77 -0.96 -15.49
CA LEU A 103 -16.42 -2.26 -15.42
C LEU A 103 -17.85 -2.20 -15.95
N VAL A 104 -18.65 -1.22 -15.52
CA VAL A 104 -20.02 -1.01 -16.00
C VAL A 104 -20.04 -0.77 -17.50
N LYS A 105 -19.14 0.10 -18.02
CA LYS A 105 -19.02 0.33 -19.45
C LYS A 105 -18.69 -0.95 -20.22
N ARG A 106 -17.90 -1.85 -19.62
CA ARG A 106 -17.40 -3.06 -20.29
C ARG A 106 -18.35 -4.26 -20.20
N PHE A 107 -19.03 -4.42 -19.08
CA PHE A 107 -19.83 -5.61 -18.77
C PHE A 107 -21.32 -5.34 -18.63
N GLY A 108 -21.74 -4.08 -18.43
CA GLY A 108 -23.11 -3.71 -18.10
C GLY A 108 -23.31 -3.56 -16.60
N ILE A 109 -24.20 -2.65 -16.19
CA ILE A 109 -24.46 -2.36 -14.77
C ILE A 109 -25.07 -3.55 -14.04
N GLU A 110 -25.89 -4.34 -14.74
CA GLU A 110 -26.58 -5.53 -14.25
C GLU A 110 -25.61 -6.66 -13.90
N PHE A 111 -24.39 -6.59 -14.42
CA PHE A 111 -23.37 -7.62 -14.27
C PHE A 111 -22.20 -7.17 -13.38
N VAL A 112 -22.27 -5.98 -12.79
CA VAL A 112 -21.22 -5.42 -11.93
C VAL A 112 -21.80 -5.08 -10.57
N HIS A 113 -21.47 -5.89 -9.57
CA HIS A 113 -21.92 -5.72 -8.20
C HIS A 113 -20.82 -5.11 -7.35
N ARG A 114 -21.17 -4.13 -6.52
CA ARG A 114 -20.27 -3.58 -5.50
C ARG A 114 -20.37 -4.45 -4.25
N GLU A 115 -19.27 -4.58 -3.51
CA GLU A 115 -19.19 -5.28 -2.22
C GLU A 115 -19.70 -6.73 -2.25
N TYR A 116 -18.92 -7.64 -2.83
CA TYR A 116 -19.27 -9.07 -2.87
C TYR A 116 -18.73 -9.82 -1.66
N PHE A 117 -19.62 -10.44 -0.88
CA PHE A 117 -19.27 -11.20 0.32
C PHE A 117 -19.03 -12.67 -0.02
N PHE A 118 -17.94 -13.24 0.51
CA PHE A 118 -17.59 -14.65 0.34
C PHE A 118 -18.16 -15.55 1.43
N THR A 119 -18.58 -14.96 2.54
CA THR A 119 -19.03 -15.64 3.74
C THR A 119 -20.29 -14.96 4.27
N ASP A 120 -21.20 -15.75 4.86
CA ASP A 120 -22.45 -15.26 5.44
C ASP A 120 -22.23 -14.33 6.65
N ASP A 121 -21.05 -14.39 7.28
CA ASP A 121 -20.67 -13.49 8.37
C ASP A 121 -20.27 -12.08 7.90
N HIS A 122 -20.31 -11.84 6.58
CA HIS A 122 -20.00 -10.58 5.91
C HIS A 122 -18.59 -10.00 6.19
N ARG A 123 -17.66 -10.80 6.74
CA ARG A 123 -16.32 -10.30 7.11
C ARG A 123 -15.39 -10.19 5.91
N THR A 124 -15.49 -11.11 4.96
CA THR A 124 -14.61 -11.16 3.79
C THR A 124 -15.38 -10.71 2.55
N ARG A 125 -15.01 -9.55 2.02
CA ARG A 125 -15.64 -8.97 0.82
C ARG A 125 -14.64 -8.48 -0.22
N ALA A 126 -14.95 -8.62 -1.50
CA ALA A 126 -14.27 -7.90 -2.58
C ALA A 126 -14.99 -6.58 -2.89
N ASP A 127 -14.29 -5.61 -3.46
CA ASP A 127 -14.88 -4.30 -3.79
C ASP A 127 -15.88 -4.44 -4.95
N PHE A 128 -15.56 -5.32 -5.91
CA PHE A 128 -16.45 -5.63 -7.03
C PHE A 128 -16.53 -7.13 -7.30
N PHE A 129 -17.70 -7.53 -7.79
CA PHE A 129 -17.92 -8.80 -8.46
C PHE A 129 -18.47 -8.54 -9.86
N VAL A 130 -17.91 -9.24 -10.85
CA VAL A 130 -18.26 -9.07 -12.25
C VAL A 130 -18.73 -10.40 -12.81
N TYR A 131 -19.95 -10.44 -13.34
CA TYR A 131 -20.44 -11.56 -14.13
C TYR A 131 -19.95 -11.43 -15.58
N ASP A 132 -19.41 -12.52 -16.11
CA ASP A 132 -18.97 -12.60 -17.50
C ASP A 132 -19.22 -14.00 -18.08
N SER A 133 -18.89 -14.18 -19.36
CA SER A 133 -19.06 -15.48 -20.04
C SER A 133 -18.24 -16.63 -19.43
N GLY A 134 -17.27 -16.31 -18.58
CA GLY A 134 -16.41 -17.29 -17.89
C GLY A 134 -16.76 -17.47 -16.41
N LYS A 135 -18.04 -17.32 -16.04
CA LYS A 135 -18.62 -17.46 -14.69
C LYS A 135 -18.40 -16.30 -13.73
N GLY A 136 -17.61 -15.31 -14.10
CA GLY A 136 -17.33 -14.12 -13.30
C GLY A 136 -16.05 -14.16 -12.47
N PHE A 137 -15.70 -13.00 -11.90
CA PHE A 137 -14.50 -12.77 -11.12
C PHE A 137 -14.68 -11.64 -10.10
N CYS A 138 -13.84 -11.64 -9.07
CA CYS A 138 -13.81 -10.61 -8.02
C CYS A 138 -12.65 -9.64 -8.24
N VAL A 139 -12.84 -8.38 -7.87
CA VAL A 139 -11.81 -7.34 -7.89
C VAL A 139 -11.71 -6.70 -6.51
N ASP A 140 -10.50 -6.68 -5.95
CA ASP A 140 -10.19 -5.99 -4.70
C ASP A 140 -9.10 -4.94 -4.98
N VAL A 141 -9.52 -3.68 -4.99
CA VAL A 141 -8.76 -2.51 -5.41
C VAL A 141 -7.86 -2.05 -4.27
N PHE A 142 -6.69 -1.54 -4.61
CA PHE A 142 -5.82 -0.85 -3.67
C PHE A 142 -4.91 0.14 -4.37
N TYR A 143 -4.44 1.13 -3.61
CA TYR A 143 -3.53 2.15 -4.09
C TYR A 143 -2.27 2.18 -3.22
N PRO A 144 -1.23 1.41 -3.55
CA PRO A 144 0.01 1.44 -2.80
C PRO A 144 0.84 2.67 -3.15
N ASN A 145 1.42 3.35 -2.16
CA ASN A 145 2.25 4.53 -2.40
C ASN A 145 3.68 4.18 -2.88
N SER A 146 4.09 2.91 -2.78
CA SER A 146 5.42 2.44 -3.20
C SER A 146 5.44 0.94 -3.37
N ARG A 147 6.49 0.39 -3.99
CA ARG A 147 6.71 -1.07 -4.12
C ARG A 147 6.68 -1.80 -2.77
N ARG A 148 7.29 -1.23 -1.72
CA ARG A 148 7.30 -1.86 -0.38
C ARG A 148 5.90 -1.85 0.23
N ASN A 149 5.17 -0.77 0.06
CA ASN A 149 3.78 -0.65 0.52
C ASN A 149 2.86 -1.62 -0.23
N MET A 150 3.06 -1.80 -1.54
CA MET A 150 2.34 -2.78 -2.37
C MET A 150 2.45 -4.20 -1.80
N LEU A 151 3.65 -4.65 -1.46
CA LEU A 151 3.83 -5.97 -0.87
C LEU A 151 3.09 -6.12 0.47
N GLY A 152 3.07 -5.07 1.29
CA GLY A 152 2.30 -5.02 2.53
C GLY A 152 0.80 -5.15 2.28
N CYS A 153 0.25 -4.37 1.35
CA CYS A 153 -1.15 -4.45 0.94
C CYS A 153 -1.53 -5.84 0.43
N ILE A 154 -0.69 -6.46 -0.42
CA ILE A 154 -0.93 -7.81 -0.94
C ILE A 154 -0.92 -8.83 0.20
N ASN A 155 0.01 -8.74 1.16
CA ASN A 155 0.04 -9.66 2.29
C ASN A 155 -1.21 -9.54 3.17
N LEU A 156 -1.68 -8.32 3.44
CA LEU A 156 -2.92 -8.08 4.17
C LEU A 156 -4.12 -8.69 3.43
N LYS A 157 -4.19 -8.52 2.11
CA LYS A 157 -5.24 -9.14 1.30
C LYS A 157 -5.12 -10.67 1.33
N LEU A 158 -3.95 -11.26 1.13
CA LEU A 158 -3.79 -12.72 1.25
C LEU A 158 -4.25 -13.25 2.62
N SER A 159 -4.02 -12.50 3.70
CA SER A 159 -4.54 -12.85 5.02
C SER A 159 -6.06 -12.70 5.12
N LYS A 160 -6.65 -11.66 4.52
CA LYS A 160 -8.11 -11.43 4.46
C LYS A 160 -8.83 -12.56 3.71
N TYR A 161 -8.21 -13.08 2.66
CA TYR A 161 -8.73 -14.19 1.85
C TYR A 161 -8.23 -15.56 2.32
N ALA A 162 -7.56 -15.63 3.48
CA ALA A 162 -7.15 -16.91 4.06
C ALA A 162 -8.40 -17.70 4.49
N GLY A 163 -8.47 -18.99 4.14
CA GLY A 163 -9.61 -19.85 4.47
C GLY A 163 -10.73 -19.87 3.42
N ILE A 164 -10.71 -18.98 2.42
CA ILE A 164 -11.59 -19.08 1.23
C ILE A 164 -10.83 -19.68 0.04
N GLU A 165 -9.96 -20.65 0.30
CA GLU A 165 -9.08 -21.29 -0.69
C GLU A 165 -9.87 -22.03 -1.80
N HIS A 166 -11.16 -22.26 -1.56
CA HIS A 166 -12.13 -22.79 -2.52
C HIS A 166 -13.13 -21.73 -2.99
N ALA A 167 -12.79 -20.44 -2.93
CA ALA A 167 -13.62 -19.38 -3.45
C ALA A 167 -14.07 -19.74 -4.87
N ALA A 168 -15.39 -19.71 -5.09
CA ALA A 168 -16.00 -20.11 -6.36
C ALA A 168 -15.50 -19.27 -7.56
N TYR A 169 -14.88 -18.11 -7.26
CA TYR A 169 -14.49 -17.11 -8.24
C TYR A 169 -13.03 -16.67 -8.04
N PRO A 170 -12.31 -16.43 -9.14
CA PRO A 170 -10.96 -15.87 -9.08
C PRO A 170 -10.98 -14.45 -8.48
N VAL A 171 -9.92 -14.08 -7.77
CA VAL A 171 -9.77 -12.76 -7.14
C VAL A 171 -8.60 -12.02 -7.76
N ILE A 172 -8.88 -10.83 -8.27
CA ILE A 172 -7.89 -9.91 -8.83
C ILE A 172 -7.61 -8.82 -7.82
N TYR A 173 -6.38 -8.79 -7.32
CA TYR A 173 -5.84 -7.69 -6.54
C TYR A 173 -5.39 -6.58 -7.48
N LEU A 174 -6.23 -5.57 -7.67
CA LEU A 174 -6.00 -4.48 -8.61
C LEU A 174 -5.23 -3.34 -7.95
N GLN A 175 -3.98 -3.15 -8.35
CA GLN A 175 -3.16 -2.04 -7.87
C GLN A 175 -3.30 -0.85 -8.83
N MET A 176 -3.66 0.32 -8.31
CA MET A 176 -4.04 1.50 -9.13
C MET A 176 -2.93 2.57 -9.23
N ASN A 177 -1.76 2.37 -8.65
CA ASN A 177 -0.64 3.31 -8.74
C ASN A 177 0.14 3.14 -10.05
N GLU A 178 -0.14 3.99 -11.03
CA GLU A 178 0.47 3.94 -12.37
C GLU A 178 2.01 4.07 -12.36
N ASP A 179 2.62 4.58 -11.28
CA ASP A 179 4.08 4.64 -11.12
C ASP A 179 4.73 3.26 -10.87
N ILE A 180 3.93 2.25 -10.52
CA ILE A 180 4.40 0.88 -10.31
C ILE A 180 4.13 0.07 -11.57
N SER A 181 5.19 -0.16 -12.35
CA SER A 181 5.13 -0.93 -13.60
C SER A 181 4.73 -2.39 -13.41
N GLU A 182 4.14 -2.99 -14.45
CA GLU A 182 3.81 -4.43 -14.48
C GLU A 182 5.06 -5.31 -14.29
N GLU A 183 6.21 -4.90 -14.82
CA GLU A 183 7.48 -5.59 -14.57
C GLU A 183 7.83 -5.60 -13.07
N THR A 184 7.59 -4.48 -12.38
CA THR A 184 7.80 -4.39 -10.94
C THR A 184 6.84 -5.28 -10.16
N ILE A 185 5.59 -5.38 -10.60
CA ILE A 185 4.59 -6.29 -10.04
C ILE A 185 5.06 -7.74 -10.23
N ALA A 186 5.37 -8.15 -11.46
CA ALA A 186 5.80 -9.49 -11.82
C ALA A 186 7.04 -9.91 -11.03
N ARG A 187 8.08 -9.07 -11.00
CA ARG A 187 9.31 -9.30 -10.21
C ARG A 187 9.02 -9.40 -8.71
N THR A 188 8.08 -8.61 -8.19
CA THR A 188 7.72 -8.68 -6.76
C THR A 188 6.97 -9.97 -6.44
N MET A 189 6.11 -10.45 -7.33
CA MET A 189 5.38 -11.70 -7.17
C MET A 189 6.29 -12.92 -7.32
N ALA A 190 7.25 -12.90 -8.25
CA ALA A 190 8.23 -13.98 -8.42
C ALA A 190 9.11 -14.19 -7.17
N ASN A 191 9.40 -13.12 -6.42
CA ASN A 191 10.24 -13.17 -5.22
C ASN A 191 9.45 -13.40 -3.92
N LYS A 192 8.13 -13.62 -3.98
CA LYS A 192 7.35 -13.87 -2.76
C LYS A 192 7.62 -15.26 -2.22
N LYS A 193 7.95 -15.33 -0.93
CA LYS A 193 8.08 -16.60 -0.18
C LYS A 193 6.79 -17.43 -0.17
N ARG A 194 5.63 -16.77 -0.14
CA ARG A 194 4.31 -17.42 -0.21
C ARG A 194 3.67 -17.06 -1.55
N PRO A 195 3.52 -18.01 -2.50
CA PRO A 195 2.92 -17.73 -3.78
C PRO A 195 1.44 -17.34 -3.61
N LEU A 196 0.87 -16.77 -4.66
CA LEU A 196 -0.58 -16.51 -4.70
C LEU A 196 -1.33 -17.85 -4.81
N PRO A 197 -2.43 -18.06 -4.05
CA PRO A 197 -3.32 -19.19 -4.22
C PRO A 197 -3.87 -19.30 -5.65
N LYS A 198 -4.30 -20.50 -6.03
CA LYS A 198 -4.92 -20.76 -7.34
C LYS A 198 -6.12 -19.81 -7.54
N GLY A 199 -6.19 -19.20 -8.72
CA GLY A 199 -7.27 -18.25 -9.05
C GLY A 199 -7.05 -16.83 -8.54
N GLN A 200 -6.01 -16.56 -7.75
CA GLN A 200 -5.67 -15.20 -7.31
C GLN A 200 -4.56 -14.59 -8.16
N ARG A 201 -4.68 -13.31 -8.50
CA ARG A 201 -3.72 -12.58 -9.34
C ARG A 201 -3.55 -11.15 -8.86
N VAL A 202 -2.39 -10.56 -9.12
CA VAL A 202 -2.14 -9.12 -8.94
C VAL A 202 -1.94 -8.51 -10.32
N MET A 203 -2.61 -7.39 -10.58
CA MET A 203 -2.52 -6.67 -11.86
C MET A 203 -2.42 -5.17 -11.60
N GLY A 204 -1.70 -4.44 -12.44
CA GLY A 204 -1.88 -3.00 -12.57
C GLY A 204 -3.04 -2.67 -13.51
N TRP A 205 -3.29 -1.38 -13.67
CA TRP A 205 -4.46 -0.87 -14.38
C TRP A 205 -4.52 -1.31 -15.85
N GLN A 206 -3.42 -1.17 -16.58
CA GLN A 206 -3.39 -1.50 -18.01
C GLN A 206 -3.64 -2.99 -18.26
N THR A 207 -2.91 -3.88 -17.57
CA THR A 207 -3.10 -5.33 -17.70
C THR A 207 -4.50 -5.76 -17.27
N PHE A 208 -5.09 -5.08 -16.28
CA PHE A 208 -6.48 -5.32 -15.90
C PHE A 208 -7.48 -4.95 -17.01
N GLN A 209 -7.27 -3.83 -17.71
CA GLN A 209 -8.11 -3.46 -18.84
C GLN A 209 -7.99 -4.47 -19.99
N GLU A 210 -6.78 -4.91 -20.31
CA GLU A 210 -6.51 -5.95 -21.31
C GLU A 210 -7.20 -7.27 -20.92
N PHE A 211 -7.07 -7.67 -19.65
CA PHE A 211 -7.78 -8.81 -19.09
C PHE A 211 -9.29 -8.67 -19.29
N CYS A 212 -9.90 -7.57 -18.88
CA CYS A 212 -11.34 -7.35 -19.03
C CYS A 212 -11.78 -7.34 -20.51
N ASN A 213 -10.96 -6.78 -21.40
CA ASN A 213 -11.22 -6.76 -22.83
C ASN A 213 -11.24 -8.16 -23.45
N SER A 214 -10.40 -9.06 -22.95
CA SER A 214 -10.37 -10.47 -23.37
C SER A 214 -11.57 -11.32 -22.91
N ARG A 215 -12.39 -10.82 -21.97
CA ARG A 215 -13.51 -11.57 -21.37
C ARG A 215 -14.83 -11.26 -22.06
N GLY A 216 -15.65 -12.24 -22.40
CA GLY A 216 -16.95 -11.99 -23.04
C GLY A 216 -17.95 -11.35 -22.07
N ALA A 217 -18.61 -10.26 -22.47
CA ALA A 217 -19.73 -9.72 -21.70
C ALA A 217 -20.96 -10.61 -21.85
N LEU A 218 -21.76 -10.74 -20.78
CA LEU A 218 -23.08 -11.36 -20.84
C LEU A 218 -24.08 -10.39 -21.49
N LYS A 219 -25.17 -10.93 -22.03
CA LYS A 219 -26.26 -10.15 -22.60
C LYS A 219 -27.55 -10.49 -21.87
N VAL A 220 -28.32 -9.47 -21.48
CA VAL A 220 -29.67 -9.67 -21.00
C VAL A 220 -30.56 -9.92 -22.21
N THR A 221 -31.04 -11.16 -22.37
CA THR A 221 -32.08 -11.46 -23.35
C THR A 221 -33.42 -11.20 -22.67
N ILE A 222 -34.05 -10.06 -22.97
CA ILE A 222 -35.44 -9.82 -22.57
C ILE A 222 -36.30 -10.75 -23.43
N ARG A 223 -36.99 -11.69 -22.79
CA ARG A 223 -38.00 -12.54 -23.43
C ARG A 223 -39.35 -11.86 -23.41
#